data_AF-A0A7T5RTG4-F1
#
_entry.id   AF-A0A7T5RTG4-F1
#
_cell.length_a   1.000
_cell.length_b   1.000
_cell.length_c   1.000
_cell.angle_alpha   90.00
_cell.angle_beta   90.00
_cell.angle_gamma   90.00
#
_symmetry.space_group_name_H-M   'P 1'
#
loop_
_entity.id
_entity.type
_entity.pdbx_description
1 polymer ?
#
loop_
_entity_poly.entity_id
_entity_poly.type
_entity_poly.pdbx_seq_one_letter_code
_entity_poly.pdbx_strand_id
1 'polypeptide(L)'
;MVRSLHPTTIEVTADEHLTEKGDCIVGVGATKGCAQLDEAVKSGLRRPGSRVKVTLKVGGASFVVRAGGDPGLELTHPGEIVIRRSGFLSPRTVAVGADAAAADIPREMVRALSRADARGELEIEVS
;
A
#
# COMPACT_ATOMS: atom_id res chain seq x y z
N MET A 1 10.74 -8.85 -10.68
CA MET A 1 10.44 -9.74 -9.52
C MET A 1 10.16 -8.88 -8.31
N VAL A 2 9.03 -9.09 -7.63
CA VAL A 2 8.69 -8.42 -6.37
C VAL A 2 9.63 -8.92 -5.28
N ARG A 3 10.45 -8.04 -4.70
CA ARG A 3 11.39 -8.43 -3.63
C ARG A 3 10.79 -8.26 -2.24
N SER A 4 10.02 -7.20 -2.02
CA SER A 4 9.35 -6.92 -0.75
C SER A 4 10.32 -6.99 0.45
N LEU A 5 11.35 -6.15 0.40
CA LEU A 5 12.44 -6.09 1.38
C LEU A 5 12.54 -4.75 2.08
N HIS A 6 11.81 -3.72 1.63
CA HIS A 6 11.94 -2.40 2.21
C HIS A 6 11.42 -2.39 3.66
N PRO A 7 12.21 -1.89 4.63
CA PRO A 7 11.92 -2.04 6.05
C PRO A 7 10.89 -1.03 6.58
N THR A 8 10.51 -0.03 5.79
CA THR A 8 9.68 1.09 6.27
C THR A 8 8.47 1.43 5.40
N THR A 9 8.30 0.79 4.24
CA THR A 9 7.19 1.10 3.33
C THR A 9 6.63 -0.14 2.67
N ILE A 10 5.36 -0.04 2.27
CA ILE A 10 4.66 -0.94 1.34
C ILE A 10 4.14 -0.06 0.21
N GLU A 11 4.36 -0.49 -1.03
CA GLU A 11 3.95 0.26 -2.22
C GLU A 11 3.23 -0.63 -3.22
N VAL A 12 2.15 -0.13 -3.81
CA VAL A 12 1.55 -0.68 -5.02
C VAL A 12 1.52 0.39 -6.11
N THR A 13 1.75 -0.04 -7.36
CA THR A 13 1.81 0.84 -8.52
C THR A 13 0.91 0.35 -9.65
N ALA A 14 0.38 1.30 -10.43
CA ALA A 14 -0.35 1.07 -11.67
C ALA A 14 0.59 0.70 -12.84
N ASP A 15 1.90 0.98 -12.71
CA ASP A 15 2.88 0.54 -13.68
C ASP A 15 2.87 -0.99 -13.78
N GLU A 16 2.97 -1.53 -14.99
CA GLU A 16 2.93 -2.98 -15.23
C GLU A 16 4.27 -3.69 -14.91
N HIS A 17 5.35 -2.91 -14.83
CA HIS A 17 6.70 -3.44 -14.70
C HIS A 17 7.41 -2.82 -13.48
N LEU A 18 8.01 -3.68 -12.67
CA LEU A 18 8.91 -3.25 -11.61
C LEU A 18 10.18 -2.69 -12.23
N THR A 19 10.54 -1.46 -11.87
CA THR A 19 11.91 -0.99 -12.07
C THR A 19 12.84 -1.67 -11.06
N GLU A 20 14.12 -1.86 -11.42
CA GLU A 20 15.11 -2.62 -10.63
C GLU A 20 15.32 -2.11 -9.19
N LYS A 21 14.85 -0.91 -8.86
CA LYS A 21 15.04 -0.25 -7.56
C LYS A 21 13.88 -0.38 -6.57
N GLY A 22 12.74 -0.96 -6.95
CA GLY A 22 11.59 -1.09 -6.05
C GLY A 22 11.67 -2.30 -5.13
N ASP A 23 12.34 -2.17 -3.98
CA ASP A 23 12.29 -3.18 -2.90
C ASP A 23 11.06 -3.00 -1.97
N CYS A 24 10.38 -1.85 -2.06
CA CYS A 24 9.12 -1.54 -1.36
C CYS A 24 7.85 -1.96 -2.12
N ILE A 25 7.94 -2.18 -3.42
CA ILE A 25 6.79 -2.52 -4.26
C ILE A 25 6.38 -3.96 -4.00
N VAL A 26 5.10 -4.16 -3.71
CA VAL A 26 4.48 -5.47 -3.42
C VAL A 26 3.46 -5.89 -4.47
N GLY A 27 3.06 -4.98 -5.35
CA GLY A 27 2.14 -5.23 -6.46
C GLY A 27 2.28 -4.20 -7.58
N VAL A 28 2.07 -4.66 -8.81
CA VAL A 28 2.08 -3.89 -10.06
C VAL A 28 0.74 -4.03 -10.78
N GLY A 29 0.45 -3.17 -11.75
CA GLY A 29 -0.80 -3.19 -12.49
C GLY A 29 -2.03 -2.86 -11.63
N ALA A 30 -1.85 -2.08 -10.56
CA ALA A 30 -2.95 -1.64 -9.71
C ALA A 30 -3.97 -0.82 -10.53
N THR A 31 -5.26 -1.06 -10.29
CA THR A 31 -6.35 -0.35 -10.99
C THR A 31 -6.58 1.07 -10.47
N LYS A 32 -5.98 1.44 -9.34
CA LYS A 32 -6.14 2.74 -8.67
C LYS A 32 -4.81 3.21 -8.06
N GLY A 33 -4.50 4.49 -8.21
CA GLY A 33 -3.60 5.23 -7.34
C GLY A 33 -4.39 6.00 -6.27
N CYS A 34 -3.69 6.82 -5.47
CA CYS A 34 -4.33 7.68 -4.47
C CYS A 34 -5.44 8.58 -5.06
N ALA A 35 -5.22 9.15 -6.25
CA ALA A 35 -6.16 10.07 -6.88
C ALA A 35 -7.51 9.43 -7.19
N GLN A 36 -7.53 8.12 -7.43
CA GLN A 36 -8.72 7.34 -7.79
C GLN A 36 -9.43 6.70 -6.59
N LEU A 37 -8.97 6.96 -5.36
CA LEU A 37 -9.70 6.59 -4.16
C LEU A 37 -10.98 7.42 -4.04
N ASP A 38 -12.03 6.81 -3.51
CA ASP A 38 -13.32 7.47 -3.34
C ASP A 38 -13.19 8.62 -2.33
N GLU A 39 -13.89 9.74 -2.57
CA GLU A 39 -13.78 10.93 -1.73
C GLU A 39 -14.16 10.68 -0.26
N ALA A 40 -15.06 9.73 0.01
CA ALA A 40 -15.39 9.31 1.37
C ALA A 40 -14.20 8.67 2.08
N VAL A 41 -13.42 7.83 1.37
CA VAL A 41 -12.19 7.22 1.90
C VAL A 41 -11.13 8.29 2.13
N LYS A 42 -10.89 9.15 1.13
CA LYS A 42 -9.91 10.25 1.27
C LYS A 42 -10.24 11.17 2.44
N SER A 43 -11.51 11.54 2.59
CA SER A 43 -11.97 12.36 3.72
C SER A 43 -11.76 11.65 5.05
N GLY A 44 -12.02 10.34 5.11
CA GLY A 44 -11.73 9.51 6.28
C GLY A 44 -10.25 9.50 6.65
N LEU A 45 -9.37 9.29 5.66
CA LEU A 45 -7.92 9.26 5.85
C LEU A 45 -7.36 10.59 6.38
N ARG A 46 -7.98 11.72 6.01
CA ARG A 46 -7.59 13.06 6.49
C ARG A 46 -8.16 13.41 7.86
N ARG A 47 -9.01 12.58 8.47
CA ARG A 47 -9.53 12.87 9.82
C ARG A 47 -8.39 12.75 10.84
N PRO A 48 -8.20 13.75 11.72
CA PRO A 48 -7.25 13.66 12.83
C PRO A 48 -7.53 12.41 13.67
N GLY A 49 -6.48 11.62 13.94
CA GLY A 49 -6.59 10.40 14.74
C GLY A 49 -7.32 9.23 14.08
N SER A 50 -7.63 9.31 12.78
CA SER A 50 -8.23 8.20 12.04
C SER A 50 -7.33 6.96 12.05
N ARG A 51 -7.97 5.80 12.15
CA ARG A 51 -7.27 4.52 12.10
C ARG A 51 -7.47 3.91 10.72
N VAL A 52 -6.38 3.43 10.14
CA VAL A 52 -6.36 2.82 8.81
C VAL A 52 -5.96 1.36 8.97
N LYS A 53 -6.75 0.49 8.36
CA LYS A 53 -6.41 -0.93 8.21
C LYS A 53 -6.27 -1.21 6.72
N VAL A 54 -5.09 -1.67 6.34
CA VAL A 54 -4.81 -2.10 4.97
C VAL A 54 -4.71 -3.61 4.95
N THR A 55 -5.44 -4.27 4.04
CA THR A 55 -5.35 -5.71 3.85
C THR A 55 -4.84 -6.01 2.45
N LEU A 56 -3.71 -6.72 2.35
CA LEU A 56 -3.19 -7.26 1.10
C LEU A 56 -3.63 -8.72 0.98
N LYS A 57 -4.28 -9.09 -0.13
CA LYS A 57 -4.76 -10.45 -0.39
C LYS A 57 -4.16 -11.00 -1.67
N VAL A 58 -3.80 -12.28 -1.69
CA VAL A 58 -3.33 -13.00 -2.89
C VAL A 58 -3.51 -14.50 -2.69
N GLY A 59 -4.10 -15.20 -3.65
CA GLY A 59 -4.17 -16.67 -3.64
C GLY A 59 -4.73 -17.30 -2.36
N GLY A 60 -5.70 -16.64 -1.70
CA GLY A 60 -6.29 -17.09 -0.44
C GLY A 60 -5.51 -16.72 0.84
N ALA A 61 -4.30 -16.17 0.71
CA ALA A 61 -3.56 -15.59 1.82
C ALA A 61 -3.91 -14.11 2.01
N SER A 62 -3.81 -13.63 3.25
CA SER A 62 -4.02 -12.22 3.60
C SER A 62 -2.97 -11.72 4.58
N PHE A 63 -2.53 -10.48 4.41
CA PHE A 63 -1.65 -9.76 5.32
C PHE A 63 -2.29 -8.42 5.70
N VAL A 64 -2.32 -8.11 6.99
CA VAL A 64 -2.99 -6.92 7.53
C VAL A 64 -1.96 -5.96 8.12
N VAL A 65 -2.10 -4.69 7.78
CA VAL A 65 -1.27 -3.58 8.29
C VAL A 65 -2.17 -2.56 8.96
N ARG A 66 -1.81 -2.15 10.18
CA ARG A 66 -2.51 -1.11 10.92
C ARG A 66 -1.67 0.16 10.91
N ALA A 67 -2.31 1.27 10.61
CA ALA A 67 -1.66 2.56 10.47
C ALA A 67 -2.62 3.69 10.91
N GLY A 68 -2.14 4.93 10.87
CA GLY A 68 -2.92 6.14 11.04
C GLY A 68 -3.13 6.87 9.73
N GLY A 69 -4.25 7.60 9.65
CA GLY A 69 -4.40 8.68 8.69
C GLY A 69 -3.75 9.96 9.20
N ASP A 70 -3.69 10.99 8.36
CA ASP A 70 -3.11 12.28 8.70
C ASP A 70 -3.83 13.41 7.92
N PRO A 71 -4.19 14.54 8.56
CA PRO A 71 -4.81 15.68 7.87
C PRO A 71 -4.00 16.23 6.70
N GLY A 72 -2.67 16.05 6.70
CA GLY A 72 -1.77 16.49 5.64
C GLY A 72 -1.70 15.54 4.42
N LEU A 73 -2.45 14.43 4.40
CA LEU A 73 -2.43 13.50 3.26
C LEU A 73 -2.95 14.17 1.98
N GLU A 74 -2.07 14.37 1.00
CA GLU A 74 -2.41 14.97 -0.29
C GLU A 74 -3.30 14.06 -1.14
N LEU A 75 -2.99 12.76 -1.22
CA LEU A 75 -3.78 11.74 -1.93
C LEU A 75 -4.02 12.05 -3.42
N THR A 76 -3.02 12.63 -4.09
CA THR A 76 -3.14 13.14 -5.47
C THR A 76 -2.40 12.30 -6.51
N HIS A 77 -1.58 11.32 -6.11
CA HIS A 77 -0.82 10.54 -7.09
C HIS A 77 -1.73 9.61 -7.92
N PRO A 78 -1.64 9.62 -9.25
CA PRO A 78 -2.58 8.90 -10.12
C PRO A 78 -2.30 7.41 -10.25
N GLY A 79 -1.12 6.94 -9.84
CA GLY A 79 -0.69 5.56 -10.11
C GLY A 79 -0.02 4.85 -8.95
N GLU A 80 0.16 5.47 -7.79
CA GLU A 80 0.86 4.83 -6.67
C GLU A 80 0.09 5.02 -5.38
N ILE A 81 0.20 4.02 -4.50
CA ILE A 81 -0.28 4.02 -3.13
C ILE A 81 0.86 3.51 -2.24
N VAL A 82 1.24 4.31 -1.25
CA VAL A 82 2.33 4.03 -0.32
C VAL A 82 1.83 4.09 1.12
N ILE A 83 2.17 3.06 1.88
CA ILE A 83 1.94 2.94 3.33
C ILE A 83 3.29 3.02 4.01
N ARG A 84 3.40 3.84 5.06
CA ARG A 84 4.68 4.17 5.68
C ARG A 84 4.69 3.88 7.17
N ARG A 85 5.81 3.37 7.67
CA ARG A 85 6.10 3.34 9.11
C ARG A 85 6.39 4.72 9.67
N SER A 86 7.08 5.57 8.90
CA SER A 86 7.35 6.95 9.29
C SER A 86 6.13 7.85 9.13
N GLY A 87 6.19 9.05 9.72
CA GLY A 87 5.23 10.14 9.49
C GLY A 87 5.49 10.97 8.23
N PHE A 88 6.33 10.49 7.30
CA PHE A 88 6.63 11.26 6.08
C PHE A 88 5.42 11.26 5.14
N LEU A 89 5.04 12.45 4.66
CA LEU A 89 3.91 12.62 3.75
C LEU A 89 4.39 12.92 2.33
N SER A 90 3.61 12.44 1.36
CA SER A 90 3.80 12.75 -0.06
C SER A 90 2.48 12.53 -0.81
N PRO A 91 2.36 12.97 -2.07
CA PRO A 91 1.19 12.72 -2.93
C PRO A 91 0.72 11.25 -3.00
N ARG A 92 1.65 10.34 -2.75
CA ARG A 92 1.50 8.87 -2.87
C ARG A 92 1.11 8.21 -1.56
N THR A 93 1.17 8.93 -0.44
CA THR A 93 1.01 8.36 0.89
C THR A 93 -0.47 8.26 1.23
N VAL A 94 -0.93 7.08 1.66
CA VAL A 94 -2.32 6.86 2.14
C VAL A 94 -2.40 6.67 3.65
N ALA A 95 -1.31 6.22 4.27
CA ALA A 95 -1.26 5.98 5.71
C ALA A 95 0.18 6.05 6.24
N VAL A 96 0.31 6.47 7.49
CA VAL A 96 1.58 6.66 8.21
C VAL A 96 1.55 5.95 9.56
N GLY A 97 2.71 5.77 10.20
CA GLY A 97 2.77 5.08 11.49
C GLY A 97 2.37 3.61 11.44
N ALA A 98 2.61 2.95 10.30
CA ALA A 98 2.28 1.55 10.10
C ALA A 98 3.04 0.61 11.05
N ASP A 99 2.38 -0.46 11.52
CA ASP A 99 2.99 -1.52 12.32
C ASP A 99 3.86 -2.48 11.48
N ALA A 100 3.61 -2.56 10.18
CA ALA A 100 4.31 -3.41 9.23
C ALA A 100 4.78 -2.67 7.97
N ALA A 101 5.78 -3.24 7.30
CA ALA A 101 6.36 -2.81 6.04
C ALA A 101 6.47 -3.99 5.07
N ALA A 102 7.00 -3.76 3.86
CA ALA A 102 7.17 -4.80 2.85
C ALA A 102 8.01 -5.97 3.38
N ALA A 103 9.08 -5.69 4.13
CA ALA A 103 9.93 -6.72 4.73
C ALA A 103 9.19 -7.70 5.66
N ASP A 104 8.03 -7.32 6.20
CA ASP A 104 7.25 -8.12 7.14
C ASP A 104 6.21 -9.02 6.45
N ILE A 105 6.01 -8.87 5.14
CA ILE A 105 5.07 -9.70 4.37
C ILE A 105 5.62 -11.15 4.30
N PRO A 106 4.79 -12.17 4.60
CA PRO A 106 5.20 -13.56 4.55
C PRO A 106 5.80 -13.94 3.18
N ARG A 107 6.89 -14.70 3.19
CA ARG A 107 7.67 -14.96 1.97
C ARG A 107 6.92 -15.83 0.98
N GLU A 108 6.05 -16.72 1.43
CA GLU A 108 5.12 -17.46 0.59
C GLU A 108 4.16 -16.52 -0.17
N MET A 109 3.72 -15.45 0.48
CA MET A 109 2.80 -14.47 -0.12
C MET A 109 3.52 -13.61 -1.17
N VAL A 110 4.76 -13.21 -0.91
CA VAL A 110 5.63 -12.52 -1.89
C VAL A 110 5.89 -13.39 -3.12
N ARG A 111 6.11 -14.70 -2.94
CA ARG A 111 6.24 -15.65 -4.05
C ARG A 111 4.95 -15.76 -4.86
N ALA A 112 3.80 -15.78 -4.18
CA ALA A 112 2.50 -15.79 -4.86
C ALA A 112 2.30 -14.52 -5.71
N LEU A 113 2.62 -13.34 -5.17
CA LEU A 113 2.56 -12.05 -5.89
C LEU A 113 3.53 -11.96 -7.08
N SER A 114 4.61 -12.74 -7.05
CA SER A 114 5.62 -12.74 -8.12
C SER A 114 5.25 -13.61 -9.33
N ARG A 115 4.12 -14.33 -9.28
CA ARG A 115 3.67 -15.14 -10.41
C ARG A 115 2.99 -14.26 -11.46
N ALA A 116 3.19 -14.58 -12.74
CA ALA A 116 2.62 -13.83 -13.86
C ALA A 116 1.07 -13.87 -13.90
N ASP A 117 0.46 -14.91 -13.32
CA ASP A 117 -0.99 -15.12 -13.23
C ASP A 117 -1.58 -14.61 -11.91
N ALA A 118 -0.78 -14.01 -11.03
CA ALA A 118 -1.22 -13.58 -9.73
C ALA A 118 -2.24 -12.44 -9.83
N ARG A 119 -3.29 -12.52 -9.02
CA ARG A 119 -4.22 -11.41 -8.78
C ARG A 119 -4.16 -11.05 -7.30
N GLY A 120 -3.70 -9.83 -7.03
CA GLY A 120 -3.63 -9.25 -5.71
C GLY A 120 -4.73 -8.22 -5.50
N GLU A 121 -5.21 -8.10 -4.26
CA GLU A 121 -6.16 -7.06 -3.86
C GLU A 121 -5.57 -6.28 -2.69
N LEU A 122 -5.70 -4.95 -2.74
CA LEU A 122 -5.37 -4.05 -1.65
C LEU A 122 -6.66 -3.38 -1.17
N GLU A 123 -7.09 -3.71 0.04
CA GLU A 123 -8.25 -3.11 0.67
C GLU A 123 -7.82 -2.07 1.69
N ILE A 124 -8.49 -0.91 1.70
CA ILE A 124 -8.24 0.19 2.63
C ILE A 124 -9.54 0.45 3.40
N GLU A 125 -9.51 0.23 4.71
CA GLU A 125 -10.61 0.52 5.63
C GLU A 125 -10.19 1.66 6.57
N VAL A 126 -11.09 2.61 6.78
CA VAL A 126 -10.84 3.78 7.62
C VAL A 126 -11.96 3.94 8.65
N SER A 127 -11.59 4.05 9.93
CA SER A 127 -12.49 4.32 11.06
C SER A 127 -12.08 5.61 11.75
#